data_AF-A0A979FYU5-F1
#
_entry.id   AF-A0A979FYU5-F1
#
_cell.length_a   1.000
_cell.length_b   1.000
_cell.length_c   1.000
_cell.angle_alpha   90.00
_cell.angle_beta   90.00
_cell.angle_gamma   90.00
#
_symmetry.space_group_name_H-M   'P 1'
#
loop_
_entity.id
_entity.type
_entity.pdbx_description
1 polymer ?
#
loop_
_entity_poly.entity_id
_entity_poly.type
_entity_poly.pdbx_seq_one_letter_code
_entity_poly.pdbx_strand_id
1 'polypeptide(L)'
;MYELLQIRAQLETIQYKNTGSLFELRLVLMNTGTLLTSRHLANQRGEKDVMTSKLLLLTFRNVRNYYHILETTREAHEQCFKNIKELALQDLVSLFRKLRTSNVVNMSQEQPLMSAVR
;
A
#
# COMPACT_ATOMS: atom_id res chain seq x y z
N MET A 1 -7.54 0.21 6.90
CA MET A 1 -8.07 -0.23 5.59
C MET A 1 -8.67 0.93 4.80
N TYR A 2 -9.45 1.81 5.45
CA TYR A 2 -9.98 3.03 4.83
C TYR A 2 -8.90 3.98 4.28
N GLU A 3 -7.82 4.22 5.01
CA GLU A 3 -6.73 5.12 4.56
C GLU A 3 -6.05 4.62 3.26
N LEU A 4 -5.91 3.30 3.08
CA LEU A 4 -5.39 2.72 1.84
C LEU A 4 -6.32 2.99 0.65
N LEU A 5 -7.64 2.96 0.88
CA LEU A 5 -8.64 3.29 -0.14
C LEU A 5 -8.62 4.78 -0.48
N GLN A 6 -8.42 5.66 0.50
CA GLN A 6 -8.29 7.10 0.27
C GLN A 6 -7.06 7.43 -0.57
N ILE A 7 -5.90 6.86 -0.24
CA ILE A 7 -4.67 7.04 -1.02
C ILE A 7 -4.85 6.52 -2.45
N ARG A 8 -5.50 5.36 -2.61
CA ARG A 8 -5.82 4.83 -3.94
C ARG A 8 -6.69 5.80 -4.73
N ALA A 9 -7.77 6.31 -4.15
CA ALA A 9 -8.65 7.27 -4.83
C ALA A 9 -7.90 8.55 -5.23
N GLN A 10 -6.97 9.01 -4.39
CA GLN A 10 -6.08 10.14 -4.70
C GLN A 10 -5.16 9.84 -5.89
N LEU A 11 -4.56 8.65 -5.96
CA LEU A 11 -3.76 8.21 -7.12
C LEU A 11 -4.58 8.00 -8.40
N GLU A 12 -5.83 7.57 -8.30
CA GLU A 12 -6.70 7.41 -9.48
C GLU A 12 -7.02 8.78 -10.10
N THR A 13 -7.26 9.79 -9.26
CA THR A 13 -7.68 11.14 -9.68
C THR A 13 -6.54 12.06 -10.09
N ILE A 14 -5.31 11.81 -9.66
CA ILE A 14 -4.17 12.65 -10.04
C ILE A 14 -3.85 12.51 -11.55
N GLN A 15 -3.68 13.65 -12.21
CA GLN A 15 -3.41 13.75 -13.65
C GLN A 15 -2.15 14.56 -13.89
N TYR A 16 -1.42 14.21 -14.95
CA TYR A 16 -0.28 15.01 -15.38
C TYR A 16 -0.78 16.30 -16.04
N LYS A 17 -0.40 17.45 -15.51
CA LYS A 17 -0.69 18.77 -16.09
C LYS A 17 0.58 19.49 -16.50
N ASN A 18 1.62 19.38 -15.68
CA ASN A 18 2.93 19.97 -15.87
C ASN A 18 3.95 19.25 -14.97
N THR A 19 5.19 19.75 -14.94
CA THR A 19 6.26 19.20 -14.10
C THR A 19 5.94 19.24 -12.60
N GLY A 20 5.10 20.18 -12.14
CA GLY A 20 4.60 20.24 -10.77
C GLY A 20 3.79 18.99 -10.36
N SER A 21 3.13 18.32 -11.31
CA SER A 21 2.42 17.06 -11.04
C SER A 21 3.35 15.95 -10.52
N LEU A 22 4.65 15.98 -10.83
CA LEU A 22 5.63 15.04 -10.26
C LEU A 22 5.80 15.25 -8.75
N PHE A 23 5.77 16.50 -8.29
CA PHE A 23 5.82 16.82 -6.87
C PHE A 23 4.55 16.35 -6.15
N GLU A 24 3.38 16.61 -6.73
CA GLU A 24 2.10 16.12 -6.20
C GLU A 24 2.12 14.59 -6.06
N LEU A 25 2.56 13.86 -7.10
CA LEU A 25 2.66 12.40 -7.04
C LEU A 25 3.66 11.93 -5.97
N ARG A 26 4.81 12.61 -5.83
CA ARG A 26 5.78 12.32 -4.76
C ARG A 26 5.18 12.51 -3.37
N LEU A 27 4.36 13.54 -3.15
CA LEU A 27 3.68 13.76 -1.88
C LEU A 27 2.73 12.61 -1.55
N VAL A 28 1.97 12.12 -2.53
CA VAL A 28 1.09 10.95 -2.36
C VAL A 28 1.89 9.70 -2.04
N LEU A 29 3.00 9.47 -2.73
CA LEU A 29 3.90 8.34 -2.45
C LEU A 29 4.53 8.43 -1.05
N MET A 30 4.91 9.62 -0.61
CA MET A 30 5.41 9.84 0.76
C MET A 30 4.35 9.49 1.81
N ASN A 31 3.12 9.97 1.63
CA ASN A 31 1.99 9.64 2.52
C ASN A 31 1.72 8.12 2.53
N THR A 32 1.84 7.49 1.36
CA THR A 32 1.74 6.03 1.24
C THR A 32 2.83 5.33 2.06
N GLY A 33 4.09 5.75 1.93
CA GLY A 33 5.20 5.21 2.69
C GLY A 33 5.00 5.34 4.21
N THR A 34 4.52 6.50 4.67
CA THR A 34 4.17 6.74 6.08
C THR A 34 3.08 5.78 6.56
N LEU A 35 2.01 5.61 5.78
CA LEU A 35 0.93 4.69 6.13
C LEU A 35 1.42 3.25 6.23
N LEU A 36 2.19 2.77 5.26
CA LEU A 36 2.74 1.42 5.25
C LEU A 36 3.62 1.16 6.47
N THR A 37 4.46 2.13 6.83
CA THR A 37 5.32 2.07 8.02
C THR A 37 4.48 2.02 9.31
N SER A 38 3.51 2.92 9.46
CA SER A 38 2.60 2.93 10.62
C SER A 38 1.83 1.61 10.77
N ARG A 39 1.36 1.04 9.66
CA ARG A 39 0.69 -0.27 9.64
C ARG A 39 1.63 -1.41 10.01
N HIS A 40 2.87 -1.38 9.53
CA HIS A 40 3.87 -2.37 9.90
C HIS A 40 4.18 -2.31 11.40
N LEU A 41 4.39 -1.11 11.96
CA LEU A 41 4.60 -0.92 13.39
C LEU A 41 3.40 -1.39 14.22
N ALA A 42 2.16 -1.10 13.78
CA ALA A 42 0.96 -1.61 14.44
C ALA A 42 0.91 -3.14 14.42
N ASN A 43 1.23 -3.78 13.29
CA ASN A 43 1.33 -5.23 13.18
C ASN A 43 2.40 -5.81 14.12
N GLN A 44 3.54 -5.12 14.28
CA GLN A 44 4.61 -5.52 15.18
C GLN A 44 4.24 -5.41 16.67
N ARG A 45 3.34 -4.48 17.03
CA ARG A 45 2.82 -4.33 18.40
C ARG A 45 1.73 -5.33 18.75
N GLY A 46 1.00 -5.84 17.75
CA GLY A 46 -0.03 -6.86 17.92
C GLY A 46 0.52 -8.29 17.85
N GLU A 47 -0.24 -9.19 17.22
CA GLU A 47 0.07 -10.62 17.09
C GLU A 47 1.26 -10.94 16.17
N LYS A 48 1.85 -9.93 15.51
CA LYS A 48 3.02 -10.05 14.64
C LYS A 48 2.81 -11.01 13.47
N ASP A 49 1.81 -10.75 12.64
CA ASP A 49 1.67 -11.48 11.37
C ASP A 49 2.88 -11.18 10.46
N VAL A 50 3.71 -12.21 10.25
CA VAL A 50 4.93 -12.16 9.43
C VAL A 50 4.60 -11.88 7.97
N MET A 51 3.53 -12.46 7.44
CA MET A 51 3.13 -12.27 6.04
C MET A 51 2.63 -10.86 5.82
N THR A 52 1.81 -10.33 6.73
CA THR A 52 1.38 -8.92 6.70
C THR A 52 2.60 -7.99 6.73
N SER A 53 3.58 -8.25 7.60
CA SER A 53 4.82 -7.46 7.64
C SER A 53 5.61 -7.52 6.34
N LYS A 54 5.78 -8.72 5.75
CA LYS A 54 6.48 -8.89 4.47
C LYS A 54 5.80 -8.12 3.35
N LEU A 55 4.47 -8.18 3.26
CA LEU A 55 3.70 -7.47 2.25
C LEU A 55 3.83 -5.95 2.39
N LEU A 56 3.69 -5.42 3.61
CA LEU A 56 3.81 -3.99 3.87
C LEU A 56 5.22 -3.46 3.53
N LEU A 57 6.27 -4.18 3.94
CA LEU A 57 7.65 -3.78 3.68
C LEU A 57 8.02 -3.89 2.19
N LEU A 58 7.51 -4.89 1.48
CA LEU A 58 7.70 -5.03 0.04
C LEU A 58 7.07 -3.85 -0.70
N THR A 59 5.80 -3.54 -0.41
CA THR A 59 5.12 -2.39 -1.02
C THR A 59 5.82 -1.08 -0.66
N PHE A 60 6.30 -0.92 0.58
CA PHE A 60 7.06 0.25 1.00
C PHE A 60 8.34 0.44 0.17
N ARG A 61 9.09 -0.65 -0.06
CA ARG A 61 10.30 -0.63 -0.89
C ARG A 61 9.99 -0.13 -2.31
N ASN A 62 8.89 -0.61 -2.90
CA ASN A 62 8.47 -0.19 -4.23
C ASN A 62 8.10 1.30 -4.26
N VAL A 63 7.26 1.74 -3.33
CA VAL A 63 6.86 3.15 -3.18
C VAL A 63 8.07 4.08 -3.01
N ARG A 64 9.06 3.67 -2.22
CA ARG A 64 10.32 4.42 -2.07
C ARG A 64 11.10 4.52 -3.38
N ASN A 65 11.18 3.42 -4.13
CA ASN A 65 11.85 3.42 -5.44
C ASN A 65 11.10 4.34 -6.44
N TYR A 66 9.77 4.29 -6.45
CA TYR A 66 8.94 5.17 -7.27
C TYR A 66 9.16 6.65 -6.96
N TYR A 67 9.21 7.00 -5.67
CA TYR A 67 9.51 8.36 -5.24
C TYR A 67 10.87 8.82 -5.78
N HIS A 68 11.90 7.98 -5.63
CA HIS A 68 13.25 8.29 -6.09
C HIS A 68 13.34 8.49 -7.61
N ILE A 69 12.62 7.66 -8.38
CA ILE A 69 12.55 7.82 -9.84
C ILE A 69 11.94 9.19 -10.17
N LEU A 70 10.79 9.55 -9.59
CA LEU A 70 10.17 10.85 -9.85
C LEU A 70 11.06 12.04 -9.45
N GLU A 71 11.86 11.89 -8.40
CA GLU A 71 12.79 12.92 -7.93
C GLU A 71 14.00 13.11 -8.86
N THR A 72 14.46 12.03 -9.49
CA THR A 72 15.69 12.04 -10.30
C THR A 72 15.43 12.17 -11.81
N THR A 73 14.19 12.00 -12.26
CA THR A 73 13.78 12.15 -13.66
C THR A 73 14.02 13.57 -14.17
N ARG A 74 14.84 13.69 -15.22
CA ARG A 74 15.20 14.98 -15.86
C ARG A 74 14.43 15.28 -17.13
N GLU A 75 13.85 14.27 -17.75
CA GLU A 75 13.15 14.35 -19.04
C GLU A 75 11.99 13.35 -19.09
N ALA A 76 11.18 13.38 -20.16
CA ALA A 76 10.03 12.48 -20.33
C ALA A 76 9.06 12.47 -19.12
N HIS A 77 8.90 13.61 -18.45
CA HIS A 77 8.17 13.76 -17.19
C HIS A 77 6.76 13.18 -17.23
N GLU A 78 6.02 13.39 -18.33
CA GLU A 78 4.67 12.85 -18.48
C GLU A 78 4.64 11.33 -18.51
N GLN A 79 5.55 10.71 -19.27
CA GLN A 79 5.63 9.25 -19.37
C GLN A 79 6.07 8.65 -18.02
N CYS A 80 7.08 9.25 -17.39
CA CYS A 80 7.51 8.87 -16.05
C CYS A 80 6.35 8.95 -15.04
N PHE A 81 5.61 10.06 -15.04
CA PHE A 81 4.44 10.24 -14.18
C PHE A 81 3.41 9.12 -14.41
N LYS A 82 3.02 8.87 -15.66
CA LYS A 82 2.02 7.86 -16.02
C LYS A 82 2.45 6.46 -15.55
N ASN A 83 3.70 6.08 -15.82
CA ASN A 83 4.23 4.78 -15.45
C ASN A 83 4.27 4.60 -13.92
N ILE A 84 4.79 5.59 -13.20
CA ILE A 84 4.90 5.51 -11.74
C ILE A 84 3.52 5.50 -11.08
N LYS A 85 2.57 6.29 -11.57
CA LYS A 85 1.19 6.28 -11.08
C LYS A 85 0.55 4.90 -11.24
N GLU A 86 0.68 4.30 -12.41
CA GLU A 86 0.13 2.97 -12.70
C GLU A 86 0.75 1.89 -11.81
N LEU A 87 2.08 1.88 -11.69
CA LEU A 87 2.79 0.93 -10.82
C LEU A 87 2.37 1.06 -9.35
N ALA A 88 2.27 2.28 -8.84
CA ALA A 88 1.82 2.54 -7.48
C ALA A 88 0.38 2.06 -7.24
N LEU A 89 -0.52 2.29 -8.20
CA LEU A 89 -1.90 1.80 -8.14
C LEU A 89 -1.96 0.27 -8.11
N GLN A 90 -1.23 -0.40 -9.00
CA GLN A 90 -1.20 -1.86 -9.07
C GLN A 90 -0.67 -2.48 -7.77
N ASP A 91 0.40 -1.93 -7.20
CA ASP A 91 0.97 -2.40 -5.95
C ASP A 91 0.00 -2.22 -4.77
N LEU A 92 -0.71 -1.09 -4.70
CA LEU A 92 -1.70 -0.85 -3.64
C LEU A 92 -2.92 -1.76 -3.77
N VAL A 93 -3.41 -2.00 -4.99
CA VAL A 93 -4.51 -2.95 -5.25
C VAL A 93 -4.10 -4.37 -4.87
N SER A 94 -2.88 -4.77 -5.24
CA SER A 94 -2.31 -6.07 -4.89
C SER A 94 -2.17 -6.24 -3.38
N LEU A 95 -1.63 -5.24 -2.69
CA LEU A 95 -1.52 -5.22 -1.24
C LEU A 95 -2.89 -5.35 -0.57
N PHE A 96 -3.86 -4.52 -0.97
CA PHE A 96 -5.21 -4.55 -0.41
C PHE A 96 -5.86 -5.93 -0.56
N ARG A 97 -5.78 -6.53 -1.75
CA ARG A 97 -6.32 -7.88 -2.00
C ARG A 97 -5.67 -8.92 -1.09
N LYS A 98 -4.34 -8.91 -1.00
CA LYS A 98 -3.59 -9.89 -0.19
C LYS A 98 -3.84 -9.74 1.31
N LEU A 99 -3.88 -8.52 1.83
CA LEU A 99 -4.21 -8.28 3.24
C LEU A 99 -5.63 -8.70 3.57
N ARG A 100 -6.59 -8.48 2.66
CA ARG A 100 -7.97 -8.94 2.86
C ARG A 100 -8.05 -10.47 2.90
N THR A 101 -7.35 -11.16 2.00
CA THR A 101 -7.32 -12.64 2.00
C THR A 101 -6.63 -13.20 3.24
N SER A 102 -5.52 -12.59 3.69
CA SER A 102 -4.82 -13.00 4.93
C SER A 102 -5.75 -12.95 6.15
N ASN A 103 -6.53 -11.88 6.27
CA ASN A 103 -7.49 -11.72 7.38
C ASN A 103 -8.65 -12.72 7.33
N VAL A 104 -9.08 -13.17 6.14
CA VAL A 104 -10.18 -14.14 5.99
C VAL A 104 -9.73 -15.56 6.32
N VAL A 105 -8.49 -15.94 5.97
CA VAL A 105 -7.96 -17.28 6.28
C VAL A 105 -7.75 -17.47 7.78
N ASN A 106 -7.41 -16.42 8.52
CA ASN A 106 -7.26 -16.48 9.98
C ASN A 106 -8.59 -16.55 10.76
N MET A 107 -9.74 -16.32 10.12
CA MET A 107 -11.06 -16.40 10.78
C MET A 107 -11.65 -17.82 10.86
N SER A 108 -11.07 -18.81 10.20
CA SER A 108 -11.68 -20.15 10.05
C SER A 108 -11.30 -21.17 11.14
N GLN A 109 -10.71 -20.76 12.26
CA GLN A 109 -10.26 -21.69 13.32
C GLN A 109 -10.96 -21.56 14.69
N GLU A 110 -12.00 -20.74 14.82
CA GLU A 110 -12.86 -20.79 16.03
C GLU A 110 -14.08 -21.69 15.76
N GLN A 111 -13.89 -23.00 15.81
CA GLN A 111 -15.01 -23.93 15.96
C GLN A 111 -15.50 -23.91 17.41
N PRO A 112 -16.82 -23.81 17.66
CA PRO A 112 -17.37 -23.74 19.01
C PRO A 112 -17.20 -25.08 19.73
N LEU A 113 -16.69 -25.02 20.96
CA LEU A 113 -16.71 -26.10 21.93
C LEU A 113 -18.15 -26.60 22.11
N MET A 114 -18.46 -27.77 21.54
CA MET A 114 -19.65 -28.53 21.91
C MET A 114 -19.43 -29.07 23.32
N SER A 115 -19.82 -28.29 24.33
CA SER A 115 -20.04 -28.79 25.69
C SER A 115 -21.37 -29.57 25.72
N ALA A 116 -21.35 -30.81 25.25
CA ALA A 116 -22.38 -31.77 25.62
C ALA A 116 -22.03 -32.30 27.01
N VAL A 117 -22.57 -31.64 28.03
CA VAL A 117 -22.61 -32.14 29.40
C VAL A 117 -23.49 -33.38 29.41
N ARG A 118 -22.94 -34.47 29.97
CA ARG A 118 -23.60 -35.74 30.23
C ARG A 118 -24.60 -35.62 31.36
#